data_AF-A0A8T2NJ37-F1
#
_entry.id   AF-A0A8T2NJ37-F1
#
_cell.length_a   1.000
_cell.length_b   1.000
_cell.length_c   1.000
_cell.angle_alpha   90.00
_cell.angle_beta   90.00
_cell.angle_gamma   90.00
#
_symmetry.space_group_name_H-M   'P 1'
#
loop_
_entity.id
_entity.type
_entity.pdbx_description
1 polymer ?
#
loop_
_entity_poly.entity_id
_entity_poly.type
_entity_poly.pdbx_seq_one_letter_code
_entity_poly.pdbx_strand_id
1 'polypeptide(L)'
;MRFMLLFSRQGKLRLQKWYTATAERDKKKMVRELMQVVLARKPKMCSFLEWRDLKIIIHRFVELLDKYFGSVCELDIIFNFEKAYFILDEFLMGGEIQDTSKKSVLKAIEQADLLQEEDESPRSVLEEMGLA
;
A
#
# COMPACT_ATOMS: atom_id res chain seq x y z
N MET A 1 8.07 5.48 -11.30
CA MET A 1 8.57 4.74 -10.10
C MET A 1 8.72 3.24 -10.40
N ARG A 2 9.76 2.52 -9.92
CA ARG A 2 9.97 1.08 -10.25
C ARG A 2 9.29 0.09 -9.30
N PHE A 3 9.29 0.38 -8.02
CA PHE A 3 8.65 -0.45 -6.99
C PHE A 3 8.42 0.36 -5.70
N MET A 4 7.53 -0.14 -4.85
CA MET A 4 7.28 0.33 -3.51
C MET A 4 7.46 -0.81 -2.51
N LEU A 5 8.16 -0.55 -1.40
CA LEU A 5 8.31 -1.52 -0.31
C LEU A 5 7.87 -0.89 1.01
N LEU A 6 7.17 -1.66 1.82
CA LEU A 6 6.90 -1.38 3.22
C LEU A 6 7.42 -2.54 4.05
N PHE A 7 8.27 -2.27 5.03
CA PHE A 7 8.82 -3.29 5.93
C PHE A 7 8.98 -2.75 7.34
N SER A 8 8.89 -3.64 8.31
CA SER A 8 9.03 -3.30 9.73
C SER A 8 10.49 -3.03 10.11
N ARG A 9 10.68 -2.43 11.29
CA ARG A 9 12.03 -2.26 11.89
C ARG A 9 12.74 -3.59 12.17
N GLN A 10 12.00 -4.69 12.25
CA GLN A 10 12.54 -6.04 12.40
C GLN A 10 12.97 -6.66 11.07
N GLY A 11 12.81 -5.95 9.95
CA GLY A 11 13.09 -6.48 8.62
C GLY A 11 12.03 -7.48 8.14
N LYS A 12 10.77 -7.32 8.54
CA LYS A 12 9.65 -8.11 7.98
C LYS A 12 8.95 -7.29 6.91
N LEU A 13 8.84 -7.84 5.70
CA LEU A 13 8.12 -7.21 4.61
C LEU A 13 6.60 -7.22 4.91
N ARG A 14 5.96 -6.07 4.72
CA ARG A 14 4.51 -5.86 4.92
C ARG A 14 3.79 -5.60 3.60
N LEU A 15 4.44 -4.90 2.68
CA LEU A 15 3.91 -4.63 1.35
C LEU A 15 5.05 -4.60 0.33
N GLN A 16 4.82 -5.17 -0.85
CA GLN A 16 5.69 -4.96 -2.02
C GLN A 16 4.86 -4.81 -3.29
N LYS A 17 5.04 -3.68 -3.99
CA LYS A 17 4.43 -3.46 -5.31
C LYS A 17 5.53 -3.22 -6.32
N TRP A 18 5.53 -3.96 -7.43
CA TRP A 18 6.50 -3.83 -8.51
C TRP A 18 5.78 -3.34 -9.76
N TYR A 19 6.20 -2.20 -10.28
CA TYR A 19 5.60 -1.59 -11.47
C TYR A 19 6.32 -1.99 -12.77
N THR A 20 7.52 -2.57 -12.65
CA THR A 20 8.29 -3.10 -13.77
C THR A 20 8.44 -4.61 -13.66
N ALA A 21 8.37 -5.30 -14.79
CA ALA A 21 8.69 -6.73 -14.85
C ALA A 21 10.16 -6.95 -14.46
N THR A 22 10.35 -7.62 -13.33
CA THR A 22 11.66 -7.92 -12.75
C THR A 22 11.66 -9.39 -12.32
N ALA A 23 12.77 -10.10 -12.49
CA ALA A 23 12.87 -11.49 -12.07
C ALA A 23 12.75 -11.62 -10.53
N GLU A 24 12.09 -12.68 -10.07
CA GLU A 24 11.82 -12.88 -8.62
C GLU A 24 13.11 -13.00 -7.79
N ARG A 25 14.18 -13.55 -8.40
CA ARG A 25 15.53 -13.60 -7.82
C ARG A 25 16.07 -12.21 -7.53
N ASP A 26 15.91 -11.30 -8.49
CA ASP A 26 16.43 -9.94 -8.40
C ASP A 26 15.60 -9.11 -7.43
N LYS A 27 14.27 -9.27 -7.43
CA LYS A 27 13.39 -8.68 -6.41
C LYS A 27 13.84 -9.05 -5.00
N LYS A 28 14.04 -10.34 -4.72
CA LYS A 28 14.51 -10.82 -3.40
C LYS A 28 15.88 -10.29 -3.01
N LYS A 29 16.78 -10.06 -4.00
CA LYS A 29 18.09 -9.45 -3.75
C LYS A 29 17.93 -7.96 -3.41
N MET A 30 17.18 -7.22 -4.21
CA MET A 30 16.93 -5.79 -4.04
C MET A 30 16.21 -5.48 -2.72
N VAL A 31 15.19 -6.28 -2.36
CA VAL A 31 14.48 -6.13 -1.08
C VAL A 31 15.45 -6.27 0.09
N ARG A 32 16.27 -7.31 0.11
CA ARG A 32 17.26 -7.52 1.19
C ARG A 32 18.28 -6.39 1.27
N GLU A 33 18.81 -5.96 0.14
CA GLU A 33 19.80 -4.89 0.07
C GLU A 33 19.21 -3.55 0.57
N LEU A 34 18.03 -3.17 0.07
CA LEU A 34 17.37 -1.93 0.47
C LEU A 34 17.01 -1.94 1.96
N MET A 35 16.52 -3.07 2.47
CA MET A 35 16.19 -3.23 3.89
C MET A 35 17.43 -3.09 4.77
N GLN A 36 18.55 -3.71 4.42
CA GLN A 36 19.80 -3.57 5.16
C GLN A 36 20.28 -2.12 5.18
N VAL A 37 20.24 -1.43 4.04
CA VAL A 37 20.63 -0.01 3.94
C VAL A 37 19.75 0.87 4.82
N VAL A 38 18.43 0.66 4.82
CA VAL A 38 17.49 1.47 5.60
C VAL A 38 17.59 1.17 7.10
N LEU A 39 17.68 -0.10 7.49
CA LEU A 39 17.74 -0.51 8.91
C LEU A 39 19.07 -0.15 9.57
N ALA A 40 20.16 -0.06 8.82
CA ALA A 40 21.47 0.37 9.34
C ALA A 40 21.55 1.89 9.64
N ARG A 41 20.53 2.68 9.28
CA ARG A 41 20.54 4.14 9.50
C ARG A 41 20.26 4.47 10.96
N LYS A 42 21.01 5.42 11.51
CA LYS A 42 20.82 5.89 12.89
C LYS A 42 19.53 6.73 12.99
N PRO A 43 18.78 6.69 14.11
CA PRO A 43 17.53 7.45 14.27
C PRO A 43 17.65 8.98 14.11
N LYS A 44 18.85 9.55 14.31
CA LYS A 44 19.14 10.98 14.11
C LYS A 44 19.50 11.34 12.66
N MET A 45 19.56 10.37 11.76
CA MET A 45 19.83 10.62 10.34
C MET A 45 18.56 11.08 9.64
N CYS A 46 18.74 11.91 8.62
CA CYS A 46 17.68 12.48 7.81
C CYS A 46 16.68 11.39 7.37
N SER A 47 15.38 11.53 7.68
CA SER A 47 14.34 10.63 7.12
C SER A 47 14.26 10.73 5.59
N PHE A 48 15.01 11.67 4.99
CA PHE A 48 15.28 11.78 3.58
C PHE A 48 16.28 10.69 3.16
N LEU A 49 15.79 9.71 2.41
CA LEU A 49 16.59 8.87 1.53
C LEU A 49 16.13 9.24 0.11
N GLU A 50 16.88 10.10 -0.57
CA GLU A 50 16.65 10.38 -1.99
C GLU A 50 17.12 9.17 -2.81
N TRP A 51 16.26 8.17 -2.89
CA TRP A 51 16.41 7.08 -3.84
C TRP A 51 15.35 7.26 -4.92
N ARG A 52 15.66 8.09 -5.92
CA ARG A 52 14.83 8.26 -7.14
C ARG A 52 13.36 8.57 -6.84
N ASP A 53 13.09 9.71 -6.19
CA ASP A 53 11.74 10.29 -5.96
C ASP A 53 10.84 9.59 -4.93
N LEU A 54 11.33 8.55 -4.25
CA LEU A 54 10.54 7.73 -3.31
C LEU A 54 9.96 8.49 -2.09
N LYS A 55 10.63 9.55 -1.63
CA LYS A 55 10.33 10.17 -0.33
C LYS A 55 8.93 10.80 -0.27
N ILE A 56 8.59 11.59 -1.28
CA ILE A 56 7.33 12.34 -1.33
C ILE A 56 6.15 11.36 -1.39
N ILE A 57 6.33 10.27 -2.14
CA ILE A 57 5.34 9.22 -2.33
C ILE A 57 5.07 8.46 -1.02
N ILE A 58 6.12 8.07 -0.28
CA ILE A 58 5.96 7.36 1.00
C ILE A 58 5.19 8.23 2.00
N HIS A 59 5.55 9.50 2.15
CA HIS A 59 4.90 10.36 3.12
C HIS A 59 3.41 10.53 2.81
N ARG A 60 3.07 10.80 1.54
CA ARG A 60 1.69 10.95 1.09
C ARG A 60 0.87 9.67 1.29
N PHE A 61 1.46 8.52 1.02
CA PHE A 61 0.82 7.22 1.23
C PHE A 61 0.54 6.94 2.71
N VAL A 62 1.50 7.22 3.60
CA VAL A 62 1.28 7.05 5.05
C VAL A 62 0.18 7.98 5.56
N GLU A 63 0.09 9.22 5.06
CA GLU A 63 -1.01 10.13 5.41
C GLU A 63 -2.38 9.64 4.91
N LEU A 64 -2.45 8.95 3.76
CA LEU A 64 -3.68 8.34 3.25
C LEU A 64 -4.12 7.19 4.15
N LEU A 65 -3.18 6.31 4.51
CA LEU A 65 -3.44 5.21 5.44
C LEU A 65 -3.90 5.73 6.81
N ASP A 66 -3.24 6.75 7.34
CA ASP A 66 -3.60 7.35 8.64
C ASP A 66 -5.01 7.93 8.64
N LYS A 67 -5.41 8.56 7.52
CA LYS A 67 -6.75 9.12 7.38
C LYS A 67 -7.84 8.06 7.14
N TYR A 68 -7.50 6.95 6.50
CA TYR A 68 -8.41 5.82 6.30
C TYR A 68 -8.62 5.01 7.58
N PHE A 69 -7.54 4.60 8.25
CA PHE A 69 -7.62 3.76 9.47
C PHE A 69 -7.90 4.55 10.75
N GLY A 70 -7.64 5.86 10.77
CA GLY A 70 -7.84 6.70 11.93
C GLY A 70 -6.81 6.44 13.04
N SER A 71 -5.58 6.94 12.86
CA SER A 71 -4.39 6.63 13.68
C SER A 71 -3.76 5.27 13.32
N VAL A 72 -3.25 5.16 12.10
CA VAL A 72 -2.75 3.89 11.56
C VAL A 72 -1.56 3.34 12.37
N CYS A 73 -1.61 2.04 12.67
CA CYS A 73 -0.50 1.30 13.27
C CYS A 73 -0.04 0.14 12.37
N GLU A 74 1.08 -0.50 12.73
CA GLU A 74 1.62 -1.62 11.94
C GLU A 74 0.63 -2.81 11.88
N LEU A 75 -0.15 -3.04 12.95
CA LEU A 75 -1.13 -4.12 12.99
C LEU A 75 -2.25 -3.91 11.98
N ASP A 76 -2.72 -2.67 11.79
CA ASP A 76 -3.78 -2.37 10.82
C ASP A 76 -3.37 -2.77 9.41
N ILE A 77 -2.12 -2.50 9.04
CA ILE A 77 -1.57 -2.88 7.74
C ILE A 77 -1.40 -4.40 7.61
N ILE A 78 -1.06 -5.09 8.70
CA ILE A 78 -0.91 -6.55 8.70
C ILE A 78 -2.27 -7.23 8.54
N PHE A 79 -3.28 -6.79 9.27
CA PHE A 79 -4.61 -7.39 9.24
C PHE A 79 -5.42 -6.97 8.02
N ASN A 80 -5.17 -5.78 7.48
CA ASN A 80 -5.88 -5.23 6.32
C ASN A 80 -4.93 -4.97 5.14
N PHE A 81 -4.05 -5.94 4.84
CA PHE A 81 -3.05 -5.77 3.79
C PHE A 81 -3.69 -5.56 2.42
N GLU A 82 -4.82 -6.22 2.14
CA GLU A 82 -5.58 -6.07 0.89
C GLU A 82 -6.08 -4.63 0.71
N LYS A 83 -6.69 -4.06 1.75
CA LYS A 83 -7.10 -2.64 1.77
C LYS A 83 -5.89 -1.71 1.57
N ALA A 84 -4.75 -2.00 2.19
CA ALA A 84 -3.54 -1.22 1.96
C ALA A 84 -3.03 -1.28 0.50
N TYR A 85 -3.21 -2.41 -0.20
CA TYR A 85 -2.93 -2.51 -1.64
C TYR A 85 -3.96 -1.74 -2.48
N PHE A 86 -5.25 -1.79 -2.14
CA PHE A 86 -6.27 -1.01 -2.84
C PHE A 86 -6.02 0.50 -2.72
N ILE A 87 -5.74 0.99 -1.51
CA ILE A 87 -5.37 2.39 -1.26
C ILE A 87 -4.12 2.77 -2.08
N LEU A 88 -3.16 1.85 -2.16
CA LEU A 88 -1.94 2.07 -2.94
C LEU A 88 -2.23 2.17 -4.44
N ASP A 89 -3.10 1.31 -4.97
CA ASP A 89 -3.43 1.25 -6.39
C ASP A 89 -4.27 2.46 -6.83
N GLU A 90 -5.16 2.98 -5.97
CA GLU A 90 -5.87 4.24 -6.22
C GLU A 90 -4.93 5.47 -6.20
N PHE A 91 -3.87 5.40 -5.42
CA PHE A 91 -2.88 6.48 -5.33
C PHE A 91 -1.83 6.41 -6.46
N LEU A 92 -1.36 5.20 -6.81
CA LEU A 92 -0.30 4.95 -7.77
C LEU A 92 -0.73 3.91 -8.81
N MET A 93 -0.63 4.29 -10.09
CA MET A 93 -0.89 3.38 -11.19
C MET A 93 0.27 3.39 -12.18
N GLY A 94 0.74 2.20 -12.57
CA GLY A 94 1.89 2.08 -13.49
C GLY A 94 3.20 2.68 -12.97
N GLY A 95 3.29 2.96 -11.67
CA GLY A 95 4.44 3.62 -11.06
C GLY A 95 4.42 5.14 -11.16
N GLU A 96 3.30 5.74 -11.56
CA GLU A 96 3.08 7.18 -11.55
C GLU A 96 1.94 7.51 -10.56
N ILE A 97 1.91 8.76 -10.08
CA ILE A 97 0.82 9.23 -9.22
C ILE A 97 -0.43 9.38 -10.08
N GLN A 98 -1.46 8.62 -9.77
CA GLN A 98 -2.75 8.70 -10.44
C GLN A 98 -3.55 9.88 -9.90
N ASP A 99 -3.75 9.93 -8.58
CA ASP A 99 -4.53 10.97 -7.94
C ASP A 99 -3.71 11.71 -6.88
N THR A 100 -3.70 13.03 -7.00
CA THR A 100 -3.00 13.92 -6.07
C THR A 100 -3.89 14.37 -4.92
N SER A 101 -5.22 14.23 -5.01
CA SER A 101 -6.19 14.67 -4.01
C SER A 101 -6.48 13.58 -2.98
N LYS A 102 -6.07 13.80 -1.72
CA LYS A 102 -6.41 12.89 -0.60
C LYS A 102 -7.92 12.63 -0.49
N LYS A 103 -8.73 13.65 -0.76
CA LYS A 103 -10.19 13.56 -0.64
C LYS A 103 -10.80 12.68 -1.73
N SER A 104 -10.23 12.73 -2.94
CA SER A 104 -10.68 11.94 -4.07
C SER A 104 -10.35 10.46 -3.84
N VAL A 105 -9.10 10.16 -3.49
CA VAL A 105 -8.64 8.79 -3.16
C VAL A 105 -9.50 8.18 -2.06
N LEU A 106 -9.70 8.87 -0.93
CA LEU A 106 -10.51 8.34 0.18
C LEU A 106 -11.97 8.09 -0.20
N LYS A 107 -12.56 8.97 -1.03
CA LYS A 107 -13.93 8.77 -1.51
C LYS A 107 -14.04 7.56 -2.44
N ALA A 108 -13.05 7.35 -3.31
CA ALA A 108 -13.01 6.18 -4.17
C ALA A 108 -12.91 4.89 -3.35
N ILE A 109 -12.08 4.88 -2.30
CA ILE A 109 -11.95 3.74 -1.40
C ILE A 109 -13.26 3.47 -0.63
N GLU A 110 -13.92 4.51 -0.09
CA GLU A 110 -15.23 4.35 0.57
C GLU A 110 -16.28 3.78 -0.37
N GLN A 111 -16.29 4.20 -1.63
CA GLN A 111 -17.20 3.67 -2.64
C GLN A 111 -16.89 2.20 -2.98
N ALA A 112 -15.61 1.83 -3.07
CA ALA A 112 -15.19 0.46 -3.30
C ALA A 112 -15.55 -0.45 -2.11
N ASP A 113 -15.36 0.01 -0.87
CA ASP A 113 -15.77 -0.73 0.34
C ASP A 113 -17.29 -0.97 0.35
N LEU A 114 -18.10 0.04 0.01
CA LEU A 114 -19.57 -0.10 -0.05
C LEU A 114 -20.03 -1.11 -1.11
N LEU A 115 -19.42 -1.09 -2.30
CA LEU A 115 -19.73 -2.05 -3.36
C LEU A 115 -19.37 -3.48 -2.93
N GLN A 116 -18.22 -3.65 -2.26
CA GLN A 116 -17.80 -4.94 -1.77
C GLN A 116 -18.75 -5.49 -0.69
N GLU A 117 -19.26 -4.63 0.19
CA GLU A 117 -20.30 -5.01 1.18
C GLU A 117 -21.65 -5.37 0.53
N GLU A 118 -22.04 -4.70 -0.57
CA GLU A 118 -23.24 -5.03 -1.34
C GLU A 118 -23.11 -6.39 -2.03
N ASP A 119 -21.96 -6.69 -2.63
CA ASP A 119 -21.67 -7.96 -3.30
C ASP A 119 -21.60 -9.13 -2.32
N GLU A 120 -21.10 -8.93 -1.10
CA GLU A 120 -21.06 -9.95 -0.03
C GLU A 120 -22.38 -10.10 0.73
N SER A 121 -23.40 -9.30 0.40
CA SER A 121 -24.68 -9.37 1.10
C SER A 121 -25.33 -10.76 0.94
N PRO A 122 -26.05 -11.28 1.96
CA PRO A 122 -26.74 -12.56 1.82
C PRO A 122 -27.71 -12.58 0.63
N ARG A 123 -28.23 -11.42 0.24
CA ARG A 123 -29.18 -11.30 -0.86
C ARG A 123 -28.52 -11.44 -2.24
N SER A 124 -27.37 -10.80 -2.47
CA SER A 124 -26.60 -10.97 -3.71
C SER A 124 -26.10 -12.40 -3.86
N VAL A 125 -25.60 -13.00 -2.77
CA VAL A 125 -25.14 -14.41 -2.78
C VAL A 125 -26.30 -15.37 -3.06
N LEU A 126 -27.48 -15.13 -2.49
CA LEU A 126 -28.67 -15.94 -2.77
C LEU A 126 -29.15 -15.77 -4.22
N GLU A 127 -29.09 -14.56 -4.77
CA GLU A 127 -29.40 -14.29 -6.19
C GLU A 127 -28.39 -15.00 -7.13
N GLU A 128 -27.09 -14.97 -6.82
CA GLU A 128 -26.07 -15.70 -7.59
C GLU A 128 -26.23 -17.23 -7.50
N MET A 129 -26.64 -17.74 -6.33
CA MET A 129 -26.92 -19.16 -6.13
C MET A 129 -28.26 -19.61 -6.75
N GLY A 130 -29.04 -18.69 -7.33
CA GLY A 130 -30.35 -18.98 -7.92
C GLY A 130 -31.43 -19.35 -6.89
N LEU A 131 -31.28 -18.88 -5.65
CA LEU A 131 -32.14 -19.19 -4.51
C LEU A 131 -33.12 -18.06 -4.15
N ALA A 132 -33.14 -16.95 -4.91
CA ALA A 132 -33.97 -15.77 -4.72
C ALA A 132 -34.94 -15.54 -5.90
#